data_AF-A0A453FVX0-F1
#
_entry.id   AF-A0A453FVX0-F1
#
_cell.length_a   1.000
_cell.length_b   1.000
_cell.length_c   1.000
_cell.angle_alpha   90.00
_cell.angle_beta   90.00
_cell.angle_gamma   90.00
#
_symmetry.space_group_name_H-M   'P 1'
#
loop_
_entity.id
_entity.type
_entity.pdbx_description
1 polymer ?
#
loop_
_entity_poly.entity_id
_entity_poly.type
_entity_poly.pdbx_seq_one_letter_code
_entity_poly.pdbx_strand_id
1 'polypeptide(L)'
;MYKGNLALQTGHELLAVSLDIEKNMHEVTLPFLVLQGEDDVVADPEGSRLLHERASSRDKTLKLYPGMWHVLMAEPPADVERIFTDVISWLEERAASAGK
;
A
#
# COMPACT_ATOMS: atom_id res chain seq x y z
N MET A 1 -7.68 -18.56 -13.13
CA MET A 1 -8.47 -17.32 -13.01
C MET A 1 -9.93 -17.71 -12.78
N TYR A 2 -10.53 -17.31 -11.65
CA TYR A 2 -11.93 -17.59 -11.34
C TYR A 2 -12.84 -16.75 -12.25
N LYS A 3 -13.92 -17.34 -12.77
CA LYS A 3 -14.85 -16.69 -13.73
C LYS A 3 -16.32 -16.68 -13.26
N GLY A 4 -16.56 -17.01 -12.00
CA GLY A 4 -17.91 -17.02 -11.42
C GLY A 4 -18.31 -15.64 -10.89
N ASN A 5 -19.61 -15.43 -10.69
CA ASN A 5 -20.10 -14.25 -9.99
C ASN A 5 -19.74 -14.34 -8.51
N LEU A 6 -19.25 -13.24 -7.94
CA LEU A 6 -19.10 -13.12 -6.51
C LEU A 6 -20.48 -13.21 -5.85
N ALA A 7 -20.59 -13.97 -4.75
CA ALA A 7 -21.84 -13.99 -3.98
C ALA A 7 -22.19 -12.58 -3.52
N LEU A 8 -23.46 -12.19 -3.65
CA LEU A 8 -23.91 -10.82 -3.35
C LEU A 8 -23.54 -10.39 -1.93
N GLN A 9 -23.66 -11.30 -0.97
CA GLN A 9 -23.28 -11.04 0.42
C GLN A 9 -21.78 -10.74 0.53
N THR A 10 -20.91 -11.53 -0.10
CA THR A 10 -19.47 -11.28 -0.09
C THR A 10 -19.12 -9.93 -0.74
N GLY A 11 -19.79 -9.56 -1.83
CA GLY A 11 -19.60 -8.25 -2.46
C GLY A 11 -20.02 -7.10 -1.55
N HIS A 12 -21.14 -7.26 -0.83
CA HIS A 12 -21.61 -6.27 0.15
C HIS A 12 -20.61 -6.09 1.30
N GLU A 13 -20.11 -7.18 1.89
CA GLU A 13 -19.15 -7.10 3.00
C GLU A 13 -17.82 -6.47 2.58
N LEU A 14 -17.31 -6.81 1.38
CA LEU A 14 -16.10 -6.19 0.85
C LEU A 14 -16.27 -4.67 0.69
N LEU A 15 -17.38 -4.23 0.10
CA LEU A 15 -17.67 -2.81 -0.05
C LEU A 15 -17.83 -2.12 1.31
N ALA A 16 -18.57 -2.72 2.25
CA ALA A 16 -18.80 -2.15 3.57
C ALA A 16 -17.47 -1.95 4.32
N VAL A 17 -16.58 -2.94 4.30
CA VAL A 17 -15.25 -2.85 4.92
C VAL A 17 -14.38 -1.81 4.21
N SER A 18 -14.38 -1.75 2.87
CA SER A 18 -13.62 -0.73 2.14
C SER A 18 -14.04 0.69 2.53
N LEU A 19 -15.34 0.96 2.62
CA LEU A 19 -15.87 2.26 3.03
C LEU A 19 -15.55 2.60 4.49
N ASP A 20 -15.62 1.61 5.37
CA ASP A 20 -15.26 1.80 6.78
C ASP A 20 -13.76 2.13 6.93
N ILE A 21 -12.89 1.40 6.23
CA ILE A 21 -11.45 1.70 6.18
C ILE A 21 -11.22 3.12 5.68
N GLU A 22 -11.82 3.51 4.55
CA GLU A 22 -11.62 4.85 3.96
C GLU A 22 -12.03 5.99 4.88
N LYS A 23 -13.11 5.79 5.65
CA LYS A 23 -13.60 6.74 6.66
C LYS A 23 -12.63 6.85 7.84
N ASN A 24 -12.03 5.73 8.25
CA ASN A 24 -11.22 5.64 9.47
C ASN A 24 -9.71 5.70 9.22
N MET A 25 -9.24 6.00 8.00
CA MET A 25 -7.81 6.12 7.67
C MET A 25 -7.05 7.07 8.60
N HIS A 26 -7.71 8.13 9.09
CA HIS A 26 -7.13 9.09 10.02
C HIS A 26 -6.67 8.47 11.36
N GLU A 27 -7.18 7.30 11.74
CA GLU A 27 -6.76 6.59 12.96
C GLU A 27 -5.36 5.97 12.84
N VAL A 28 -4.82 5.83 11.62
CA VAL A 28 -3.46 5.33 11.40
C VAL A 28 -2.45 6.40 11.84
N THR A 29 -1.82 6.16 12.98
CA THR A 29 -0.87 7.10 13.62
C THR A 29 0.58 6.60 13.64
N LEU A 30 0.80 5.30 13.42
CA LEU A 30 2.13 4.70 13.40
C LEU A 30 2.90 5.09 12.13
N PRO A 31 4.25 5.16 12.18
CA PRO A 31 5.06 5.31 10.99
C PRO A 31 4.80 4.21 9.97
N PHE A 32 4.69 4.54 8.68
CA PHE A 32 4.44 3.54 7.63
C PHE A 32 5.05 3.89 6.27
N LEU A 33 5.30 2.85 5.48
CA LEU A 33 5.71 2.91 4.09
C LEU A 33 4.66 2.21 3.22
N VAL A 34 4.16 2.90 2.21
CA VAL A 34 3.30 2.32 1.16
C VAL A 34 4.10 2.19 -0.12
N LEU A 35 4.10 0.99 -0.67
CA LEU A 35 4.73 0.63 -1.94
C LEU A 35 3.64 0.12 -2.87
N GLN A 36 3.45 0.77 -4.01
CA GLN A 36 2.31 0.48 -4.89
C GLN A 36 2.73 0.61 -6.36
N GLY A 37 2.35 -0.38 -7.18
CA GLY A 37 2.46 -0.27 -8.63
C GLY A 37 1.44 0.73 -9.16
N GLU A 38 1.85 1.63 -10.06
CA GLU A 38 0.96 2.70 -10.57
C GLU A 38 -0.07 2.18 -11.57
N ASP A 39 0.19 1.02 -12.20
CA ASP A 39 -0.71 0.37 -13.16
C ASP A 39 -1.49 -0.80 -12.53
N ASP A 40 -1.58 -0.84 -11.20
CA ASP A 40 -2.30 -1.88 -10.46
C ASP A 40 -3.82 -1.77 -10.68
N VAL A 41 -4.39 -2.75 -11.38
CA VAL A 41 -5.83 -2.87 -11.63
C VAL A 41 -6.58 -3.70 -10.58
N VAL A 42 -5.87 -4.33 -9.64
CA VAL A 42 -6.45 -5.14 -8.57
C VAL A 42 -6.68 -4.28 -7.33
N ALA A 43 -5.68 -3.49 -6.95
CA ALA A 43 -5.78 -2.50 -5.89
C ALA A 43 -5.48 -1.11 -6.47
N ASP A 44 -6.53 -0.31 -6.64
CA ASP A 44 -6.43 1.04 -7.21
C ASP A 44 -5.41 1.89 -6.41
N PRO A 45 -4.36 2.44 -7.05
CA PRO A 45 -3.38 3.29 -6.41
C PRO A 45 -3.98 4.49 -5.67
N GLU A 46 -5.18 4.94 -6.05
CA GLU A 46 -5.88 6.03 -5.37
C GLU A 46 -6.15 5.71 -3.90
N GLY A 47 -6.43 4.45 -3.54
CA GLY A 47 -6.59 4.05 -2.14
C GLY A 47 -5.32 4.27 -1.32
N SER A 48 -4.16 4.00 -1.92
CA SER A 48 -2.85 4.27 -1.32
C SER A 48 -2.54 5.76 -1.20
N ARG A 49 -2.97 6.58 -2.17
CA ARG A 49 -2.86 8.06 -2.11
C ARG A 49 -3.75 8.62 -1.00
N LEU A 50 -5.00 8.18 -0.91
CA LEU A 50 -5.94 8.58 0.14
C LEU A 50 -5.45 8.21 1.53
N LEU A 51 -4.88 7.00 1.71
CA LEU A 51 -4.29 6.60 2.99
C LEU A 51 -3.12 7.54 3.36
N HIS A 52 -2.22 7.82 2.42
CA HIS A 52 -1.10 8.72 2.64
C HIS A 52 -1.57 10.13 3.00
N GLU A 53 -2.63 10.63 2.36
CA GLU A 53 -3.18 11.95 2.67
C GLU A 53 -3.85 11.98 4.06
N ARG A 54 -4.80 11.07 4.29
CA ARG A 54 -5.74 11.14 5.43
C ARG A 54 -5.18 10.60 6.74
N ALA A 55 -4.18 9.72 6.73
CA ALA A 55 -3.61 9.17 7.96
C ALA A 55 -3.03 10.24 8.88
N SER A 56 -3.22 10.12 10.19
CA SER A 56 -2.64 11.06 11.18
C SER A 56 -1.15 10.82 11.46
N SER A 57 -0.56 9.78 10.88
CA SER A 57 0.86 9.48 11.01
C SER A 57 1.72 10.66 10.56
N ARG A 58 2.70 11.02 11.39
CA ARG A 58 3.68 12.08 11.10
C ARG A 58 4.81 11.60 10.21
N ASP A 59 5.01 10.29 10.15
CA ASP A 59 6.09 9.66 9.42
C ASP A 59 5.51 8.64 8.43
N LYS A 60 5.13 9.14 7.27
CA LYS A 60 4.44 8.37 6.24
C LYS A 60 5.05 8.62 4.88
N THR A 61 5.40 7.54 4.19
CA THR A 61 6.02 7.59 2.86
C THR A 61 5.18 6.78 1.88
N LEU A 62 4.93 7.35 0.71
CA LEU A 62 4.30 6.66 -0.42
C LEU A 62 5.29 6.62 -1.59
N LYS A 63 5.55 5.43 -2.12
CA LYS A 63 6.32 5.23 -3.35
C LYS A 63 5.44 4.53 -4.38
N LEU A 64 5.31 5.16 -5.54
CA LEU A 64 4.59 4.65 -6.69
C LEU A 64 5.59 4.21 -7.75
N TYR A 65 5.34 3.06 -8.36
CA TYR A 65 6.22 2.49 -9.38
C TYR A 65 5.50 2.44 -10.73
N PRO A 66 5.83 3.36 -11.66
CA PRO A 66 5.24 3.40 -13.00
C PRO A 66 5.43 2.08 -13.74
N GLY A 67 4.39 1.59 -14.42
CA GLY A 67 4.46 0.35 -15.21
C GLY A 67 4.31 -0.95 -14.40
N MET A 68 4.36 -0.88 -13.06
CA MET A 68 4.24 -2.07 -12.19
C MET A 68 2.80 -2.32 -11.79
N TRP A 69 2.49 -3.61 -11.59
CA TRP A 69 1.15 -4.08 -11.24
C TRP A 69 1.10 -4.46 -9.74
N HIS A 70 0.14 -5.32 -9.37
CA HIS A 70 -0.16 -5.66 -7.98
C HIS A 70 0.98 -6.38 -7.23
N VAL A 71 1.66 -7.30 -7.90
CA VAL A 71 2.63 -8.19 -7.23
C VAL A 71 4.04 -7.66 -7.48
N LEU A 72 4.39 -6.61 -6.74
CA LEU A 72 5.72 -5.96 -6.80
C LEU A 72 6.90 -6.94 -6.66
N MET A 73 6.71 -8.04 -5.92
CA MET A 73 7.74 -9.07 -5.71
C MET A 73 7.91 -10.04 -6.90
N ALA A 74 7.02 -9.96 -7.89
CA ALA A 74 7.05 -10.77 -9.11
C ALA A 74 7.45 -9.95 -10.35
N GLU A 75 7.90 -8.71 -10.15
CA GLU A 75 8.48 -7.86 -11.18
C GLU A 75 9.87 -8.37 -11.62
N PRO A 76 10.48 -7.82 -12.69
CA PRO A 76 11.82 -8.19 -13.10
C PRO A 76 12.85 -8.07 -11.95
N PRO A 77 13.92 -8.89 -11.93
CA PRO A 77 14.84 -8.95 -10.80
C PRO A 77 15.42 -7.59 -10.36
N ALA A 78 15.78 -6.72 -11.33
CA ALA A 78 16.31 -5.39 -11.04
C ALA A 78 15.29 -4.47 -10.34
N ASP A 79 14.01 -4.62 -10.68
CA ASP A 79 12.93 -3.88 -10.05
C ASP A 79 12.64 -4.38 -8.64
N VAL A 80 12.65 -5.70 -8.45
CA VAL A 80 12.53 -6.32 -7.12
C VAL A 80 13.67 -5.85 -6.21
N GLU A 81 14.92 -5.86 -6.69
CA GLU A 81 16.07 -5.35 -5.94
C GLU A 81 15.91 -3.88 -5.52
N ARG A 82 15.37 -3.04 -6.42
CA ARG A 82 15.07 -1.63 -6.14
C ARG A 82 14.01 -1.48 -5.04
N ILE A 83 12.94 -2.27 -5.10
CA ILE A 83 11.86 -2.28 -4.12
C ILE A 83 12.38 -2.72 -2.74
N PHE A 84 13.21 -3.75 -2.68
CA PHE A 84 13.83 -4.19 -1.43
C PHE A 84 14.79 -3.14 -0.86
N THR A 85 15.57 -2.50 -1.71
CA THR A 85 16.46 -1.39 -1.31
C THR A 85 15.65 -0.28 -0.66
N ASP A 86 14.52 0.10 -1.27
CA ASP A 86 13.62 1.12 -0.74
C ASP A 86 13.04 0.76 0.64
N VAL A 87 12.69 -0.51 0.87
CA VAL A 87 12.26 -1.01 2.18
C VAL A 87 13.39 -0.95 3.21
N ILE A 88 14.57 -1.46 2.86
CA ILE A 88 15.71 -1.55 3.78
C ILE A 88 16.15 -0.14 4.20
N SER A 89 16.32 0.78 3.25
CA SER A 89 16.72 2.15 3.56
C SER A 89 15.70 2.85 4.47
N TRP A 90 14.40 2.66 4.22
CA TRP A 90 13.36 3.24 5.08
C TRP A 90 13.43 2.71 6.52
N LEU A 91 13.71 1.41 6.69
CA LEU A 91 13.89 0.81 8.01
C LEU A 91 15.17 1.29 8.69
N GLU A 92 16.30 1.36 7.97
CA GLU A 92 17.60 1.81 8.50
C GLU A 92 17.56 3.23 9.03
N GLU A 93 16.93 4.16 8.31
CA GLU A 93 16.73 5.56 8.74
C GLU A 93 16.06 5.64 10.12
N ARG A 94 15.06 4.79 10.35
CA ARG A 94 14.27 4.77 11.59
C ARG A 94 14.98 4.02 12.71
N ALA A 95 15.65 2.92 12.39
CA ALA A 95 16.48 2.19 13.34
C ALA A 95 17.62 3.07 13.88
N ALA A 96 18.27 3.85 13.01
CA ALA A 96 19.31 4.80 13.41
C ALA A 96 18.76 5.95 14.27
N SER A 97 17.52 6.37 14.04
CA SER A 97 16.86 7.42 14.83
C SER A 97 16.41 6.95 16.23
N ALA A 98 16.11 5.66 16.41
CA ALA A 98 15.66 5.08 17.67
C ALA A 98 16.81 4.79 18.66
N GLY A 99 18.07 4.79 18.18
CA GLY A 99 19.28 4.58 18.99
C GLY A 99 19.92 5.85 19.56
N LYS A 100 19.25 7.00 19.46
CA LYS A 100 19.64 8.27 20.09
C LYS A 100 18.65 8.65 21.18
#